data_AF-A0A842I627-F1
#
_entry.id   AF-A0A842I627-F1
#
_cell.length_a   1.000
_cell.length_b   1.000
_cell.length_c   1.000
_cell.angle_alpha   90.00
_cell.angle_beta   90.00
_cell.angle_gamma   90.00
#
_symmetry.space_group_name_H-M   'P 1'
#
loop_
_entity.id
_entity.type
_entity.pdbx_description
1 polymer ?
#
loop_
_entity_poly.entity_id
_entity_poly.type
_entity_poly.pdbx_seq_one_letter_code
_entity_poly.pdbx_strand_id
1 'polypeptide(L)'
;MQFTKNHSFRSVLAALSTAAALASISGFPASAQVAIEVPAQALGVSLAACSSPSSCDAALQGLIDQLVAANPGADLALIIGSVIAAVAAGYNNGTIPAAVAEAALVSAGGIASSNGLTSLAAVATQAVATVVAGDPIDLEAVAEASGSPA
;
A
#
# COMPACT_ATOMS: atom_id res chain seq x y z
N MET A 1 -26.37 44.33 49.37
CA MET A 1 -27.32 44.43 48.24
C MET A 1 -26.95 43.32 47.25
N GLN A 2 -27.22 42.05 47.54
CA GLN A 2 -28.40 41.29 47.12
C GLN A 2 -29.07 41.80 45.83
N PHE A 3 -28.88 41.06 44.74
CA PHE A 3 -29.93 40.79 43.75
C PHE A 3 -29.82 39.33 43.29
N THR A 4 -30.80 38.54 43.69
CA THR A 4 -31.11 37.19 43.24
C THR A 4 -32.13 37.28 42.11
N LYS A 5 -31.95 36.51 41.03
CA LYS A 5 -33.01 35.91 40.17
C LYS A 5 -32.33 34.96 39.17
N ASN A 6 -32.27 33.66 39.46
CA ASN A 6 -33.20 32.62 39.02
C ASN A 6 -33.61 32.71 37.54
N HIS A 7 -33.03 31.84 36.70
CA HIS A 7 -33.80 31.05 35.75
C HIS A 7 -33.22 29.64 35.66
N SER A 8 -34.02 28.71 36.17
CA SER A 8 -33.89 27.26 36.01
C SER A 8 -34.16 26.90 34.55
N PHE A 9 -33.18 26.31 33.86
CA PHE A 9 -33.46 25.42 32.73
C PHE A 9 -32.74 24.09 32.93
N ARG A 10 -33.59 23.07 32.99
CA ARG A 10 -33.29 21.67 33.21
C ARG A 10 -32.38 21.11 32.12
N SER A 11 -31.49 20.22 32.56
CA SER A 11 -30.98 19.03 31.87
C SER A 11 -31.00 19.00 30.34
N VAL A 12 -29.81 19.10 29.75
CA VAL A 12 -29.46 18.28 28.58
C VAL A 12 -28.08 17.66 28.84
N LEU A 13 -28.08 16.36 29.11
CA LEU A 13 -26.95 15.47 28.90
C LEU A 13 -26.52 15.58 27.44
N ALA A 14 -25.22 15.75 27.16
CA ALA A 14 -24.54 15.03 26.08
C ALA A 14 -23.04 15.32 26.12
N ALA A 15 -22.27 14.32 26.53
CA ALA A 15 -20.86 14.21 26.17
C ALA A 15 -20.74 14.15 24.65
N LEU A 16 -19.93 15.02 24.04
CA LEU A 16 -19.39 14.75 22.70
C LEU A 16 -17.89 15.07 22.70
N SER A 17 -17.15 13.97 22.83
CA SER A 17 -15.77 13.79 22.42
C SER A 17 -15.54 14.43 21.05
N THR A 18 -14.52 15.28 20.95
CA THR A 18 -13.88 15.66 19.69
C THR A 18 -13.23 14.43 19.07
N ALA A 19 -14.04 13.60 18.40
CA ALA A 19 -13.56 12.60 17.48
C ALA A 19 -13.13 13.32 16.20
N ALA A 20 -11.85 13.17 15.87
CA ALA A 20 -11.30 13.56 14.59
C ALA A 20 -12.17 12.98 13.46
N ALA A 21 -12.65 13.85 12.58
CA ALA A 21 -13.32 13.47 11.36
C ALA A 21 -12.31 12.78 10.42
N LEU A 22 -12.14 11.47 10.59
CA LEU A 22 -11.63 10.61 9.54
C LEU A 22 -12.78 10.40 8.57
N ALA A 23 -12.79 11.22 7.51
CA ALA A 23 -13.68 11.04 6.38
C ALA A 23 -13.50 9.62 5.84
N SER A 24 -14.52 8.80 6.04
CA SER A 24 -14.64 7.47 5.46
C SER A 24 -14.78 7.63 3.94
N ILE A 25 -13.70 7.41 3.21
CA ILE A 25 -13.76 7.12 1.78
C ILE A 25 -14.24 5.67 1.61
N SER A 26 -15.54 5.49 1.70
CA SER A 26 -16.24 4.29 1.26
C SER A 26 -16.21 4.25 -0.27
N GLY A 27 -15.35 3.43 -0.86
CA GLY A 27 -15.29 3.32 -2.32
C GLY A 27 -14.25 2.42 -2.94
N PHE A 28 -13.67 1.45 -2.22
CA PHE A 28 -12.85 0.42 -2.86
C PHE A 28 -13.68 -0.85 -3.07
N PRO A 29 -13.82 -1.34 -4.32
CA PRO A 29 -14.41 -2.65 -4.56
C PRO A 29 -13.51 -3.70 -3.92
N ALA A 30 -14.08 -4.50 -3.03
CA ALA A 30 -13.43 -5.70 -2.52
C ALA A 30 -13.33 -6.72 -3.67
N SER A 31 -12.12 -7.07 -4.12
CA SER A 31 -11.75 -8.34 -4.78
C SER A 31 -10.25 -8.35 -5.16
N ALA A 32 -9.40 -8.32 -4.15
CA ALA A 32 -8.08 -8.94 -4.12
C ALA A 32 -7.73 -8.91 -2.63
N GLN A 33 -7.53 -10.06 -2.01
CA GLN A 33 -7.19 -10.10 -0.59
C GLN A 33 -5.81 -9.44 -0.44
N VAL A 34 -5.81 -8.14 -0.16
CA VAL A 34 -4.60 -7.40 0.18
C VAL A 34 -4.16 -7.97 1.52
N ALA A 35 -3.22 -8.91 1.45
CA ALA A 35 -2.85 -9.69 2.61
C ALA A 35 -2.16 -8.80 3.67
N ILE A 36 -1.53 -7.68 3.26
CA ILE A 36 -1.12 -6.55 4.09
C ILE A 36 -1.43 -5.22 3.40
N GLU A 37 -2.15 -4.32 4.08
CA GLU A 37 -2.48 -3.01 3.53
C GLU A 37 -1.22 -2.17 3.33
N VAL A 38 -0.95 -1.79 2.07
CA VAL A 38 0.13 -0.85 1.73
C VAL A 38 -0.46 0.55 1.71
N PRO A 39 -0.09 1.44 2.65
CA PRO A 39 -0.67 2.77 2.72
C PRO A 39 -0.30 3.56 1.46
N ALA A 40 -1.31 3.98 0.70
CA ALA A 40 -1.14 4.66 -0.59
C ALA A 40 -0.25 5.91 -0.50
N GLN A 41 -0.26 6.60 0.65
CA GLN A 41 0.60 7.75 0.93
C GLN A 41 2.08 7.34 1.02
N ALA A 42 2.40 6.27 1.74
CA ALA A 42 3.78 5.79 1.86
C ALA A 42 4.27 5.24 0.52
N LEU A 43 3.42 4.50 -0.20
CA LEU A 43 3.73 4.04 -1.54
C LEU A 43 3.99 5.22 -2.49
N GLY A 44 3.13 6.25 -2.48
CA GLY A 44 3.33 7.45 -3.30
C GLY A 44 4.64 8.18 -3.01
N VAL A 45 5.05 8.27 -1.75
CA VAL A 45 6.36 8.85 -1.36
C VAL A 45 7.51 8.00 -1.88
N SER A 46 7.43 6.68 -1.75
CA SER A 46 8.47 5.77 -2.28
C SER A 46 8.57 5.82 -3.79
N LEU A 47 7.42 5.84 -4.50
CA LEU A 47 7.36 5.91 -5.96
C LEU A 47 7.85 7.25 -6.50
N ALA A 48 7.70 8.35 -5.75
CA ALA A 48 8.25 9.65 -6.13
C ALA A 48 9.79 9.63 -6.23
N ALA A 49 10.47 8.73 -5.51
CA ALA A 49 11.91 8.55 -5.59
C ALA A 49 12.37 7.69 -6.78
N CYS A 50 11.45 7.09 -7.54
CA CYS A 50 11.76 6.20 -8.67
C CYS A 50 12.17 6.95 -9.95
N SER A 51 12.77 8.14 -9.80
CA SER A 51 13.43 8.88 -10.90
C SER A 51 14.79 8.28 -11.29
N SER A 52 15.33 7.38 -10.48
CA SER A 52 16.57 6.64 -10.72
C SER A 52 16.49 5.27 -10.05
N PRO A 53 17.08 4.22 -10.63
CA PRO A 53 16.93 2.85 -10.13
C PRO A 53 17.42 2.71 -8.69
N SER A 54 18.60 3.22 -8.37
CA SER A 54 19.17 3.19 -7.02
C SER A 54 18.33 3.91 -5.97
N SER A 55 17.61 4.98 -6.37
CA SER A 55 16.72 5.73 -5.48
C SER A 55 15.39 5.00 -5.28
N CYS A 56 14.90 4.33 -6.33
CA CYS A 56 13.72 3.47 -6.27
C CYS A 56 13.95 2.27 -5.36
N ASP A 57 15.08 1.57 -5.51
CA ASP A 57 15.46 0.43 -4.66
C ASP A 57 15.50 0.82 -3.19
N ALA A 58 16.21 1.91 -2.86
CA ALA A 58 16.31 2.37 -1.47
C ALA A 58 14.94 2.78 -0.89
N ALA A 59 14.09 3.44 -1.68
CA ALA A 59 12.79 3.90 -1.23
C ALA A 59 11.77 2.76 -1.08
N LEU A 60 11.82 1.74 -1.94
CA LEU A 60 11.01 0.53 -1.84
C LEU A 60 11.48 -0.37 -0.71
N GLN A 61 12.79 -0.53 -0.54
CA GLN A 61 13.35 -1.25 0.59
C GLN A 61 12.92 -0.60 1.91
N GLY A 62 13.02 0.73 2.01
CA GLY A 62 12.55 1.46 3.19
C GLY A 62 11.05 1.31 3.46
N LEU A 63 10.22 1.24 2.41
CA LEU A 63 8.79 0.94 2.56
C LEU A 63 8.55 -0.48 3.08
N ILE A 64 9.27 -1.47 2.53
CA ILE A 64 9.19 -2.87 2.96
C ILE A 64 9.62 -2.99 4.42
N ASP A 65 10.72 -2.34 4.84
CA ASP A 65 11.18 -2.33 6.22
C ASP A 65 10.14 -1.72 7.18
N GLN A 66 9.45 -0.65 6.75
CA GLN A 66 8.34 -0.08 7.52
C GLN A 66 7.15 -1.05 7.64
N LEU A 67 6.81 -1.76 6.56
CA LEU A 67 5.74 -2.75 6.57
C LEU A 67 6.09 -3.97 7.42
N VAL A 68 7.34 -4.43 7.41
CA VAL A 68 7.85 -5.49 8.30
C VAL A 68 7.75 -5.05 9.76
N ALA A 69 8.17 -3.83 10.07
CA ALA A 69 8.09 -3.30 11.44
C ALA A 69 6.64 -3.13 11.92
N ALA A 70 5.73 -2.74 11.01
CA ALA A 70 4.31 -2.58 11.31
C ALA A 70 3.54 -3.92 11.41
N ASN A 71 4.05 -4.99 10.78
CA ASN A 71 3.42 -6.31 10.74
C ASN A 71 4.37 -7.39 11.30
N PRO A 72 4.68 -7.35 12.61
CA PRO A 72 5.56 -8.35 13.21
C PRO A 72 4.94 -9.74 13.09
N GLY A 73 5.70 -10.68 12.51
CA GLY A 73 5.26 -12.07 12.30
C GLY A 73 4.57 -12.33 10.96
N ALA A 74 4.39 -11.31 10.11
CA ALA A 74 3.98 -11.52 8.73
C ALA A 74 5.11 -12.14 7.88
N ASP A 75 4.72 -12.92 6.89
CA ASP A 75 5.67 -13.48 5.92
C ASP A 75 6.22 -12.39 5.00
N LEU A 76 7.53 -12.39 4.77
CA LEU A 76 8.19 -11.39 3.93
C LEU A 76 7.71 -11.47 2.47
N ALA A 77 7.39 -12.66 1.96
CA ALA A 77 6.85 -12.82 0.61
C ALA A 77 5.50 -12.14 0.47
N LEU A 78 4.70 -12.19 1.52
CA LEU A 78 3.36 -11.59 1.58
C LEU A 78 3.44 -10.06 1.69
N ILE A 79 4.44 -9.52 2.40
CA ILE A 79 4.73 -8.07 2.44
C ILE A 79 5.15 -7.57 1.05
N ILE A 80 6.17 -8.19 0.44
CA ILE A 80 6.70 -7.76 -0.86
C ILE A 80 5.62 -7.94 -1.94
N GLY A 81 4.86 -9.03 -1.87
CA GLY A 81 3.72 -9.32 -2.74
C GLY A 81 2.65 -8.24 -2.67
N SER A 82 2.35 -7.76 -1.47
CA SER A 82 1.39 -6.66 -1.28
C SER A 82 1.89 -5.34 -1.90
N VAL A 83 3.20 -5.07 -1.85
CA VAL A 83 3.80 -3.90 -2.53
C VAL A 83 3.70 -4.03 -4.05
N ILE A 84 4.04 -5.20 -4.60
CA ILE A 84 3.90 -5.48 -6.04
C ILE A 84 2.44 -5.32 -6.48
N ALA A 85 1.50 -5.89 -5.73
CA ALA A 85 0.07 -5.79 -6.01
C ALA A 85 -0.43 -4.34 -5.96
N ALA A 86 0.03 -3.55 -4.99
CA ALA A 86 -0.34 -2.14 -4.88
C ALA A 86 0.19 -1.30 -6.05
N VAL A 87 1.43 -1.54 -6.49
CA VAL A 87 2.01 -0.90 -7.69
C VAL A 87 1.23 -1.32 -8.94
N ALA A 88 0.96 -2.61 -9.10
CA ALA A 88 0.22 -3.14 -10.24
C ALA A 88 -1.22 -2.59 -10.31
N ALA A 89 -1.92 -2.53 -9.18
CA ALA A 89 -3.25 -1.95 -9.10
C ALA A 89 -3.22 -0.44 -9.40
N GLY A 90 -2.21 0.28 -8.91
CA GLY A 90 -2.06 1.71 -9.20
C GLY A 90 -1.78 1.98 -10.68
N TYR A 91 -1.01 1.12 -11.34
CA TYR A 91 -0.79 1.15 -12.79
C TYR A 91 -2.08 0.86 -13.58
N ASN A 92 -2.78 -0.24 -13.26
CA ASN A 92 -4.03 -0.62 -13.93
C ASN A 92 -5.11 0.47 -13.81
N ASN A 93 -5.14 1.20 -12.70
CA ASN A 93 -6.06 2.32 -12.47
C ASN A 93 -5.58 3.65 -13.07
N GLY A 94 -4.41 3.68 -13.73
CA GLY A 94 -3.83 4.88 -14.33
C GLY A 94 -3.31 5.92 -13.33
N THR A 95 -3.19 5.56 -12.05
CA THR A 95 -2.69 6.45 -10.98
C THR A 95 -1.17 6.45 -10.87
N ILE A 96 -0.51 5.38 -11.32
CA ILE A 96 0.94 5.27 -11.39
C ILE A 96 1.34 5.25 -12.88
N PRO A 97 2.19 6.17 -13.35
CA PRO A 97 2.64 6.18 -14.73
C PRO A 97 3.53 4.96 -15.04
N ALA A 98 3.48 4.47 -16.28
CA ALA A 98 4.15 3.25 -16.71
C ALA A 98 5.64 3.19 -16.32
N ALA A 99 6.41 4.26 -16.57
CA ALA A 99 7.84 4.31 -16.24
C ALA A 99 8.13 4.16 -14.74
N VAL A 100 7.23 4.67 -13.88
CA VAL A 100 7.37 4.53 -12.43
C VAL A 100 6.96 3.14 -11.97
N ALA A 101 5.89 2.58 -12.55
CA ALA A 101 5.48 1.20 -12.28
C ALA A 101 6.57 0.21 -12.69
N GLU A 102 7.17 0.37 -13.87
CA GLU A 102 8.28 -0.43 -14.36
C GLU A 102 9.46 -0.41 -13.38
N ALA A 103 9.96 0.78 -13.03
CA ALA A 103 11.08 0.91 -12.10
C ALA A 103 10.77 0.27 -10.73
N ALA A 104 9.56 0.48 -10.23
CA ALA A 104 9.15 -0.06 -8.94
C ALA A 104 9.02 -1.59 -8.95
N LEU A 105 8.49 -2.17 -10.02
CA LEU A 105 8.37 -3.62 -10.17
C LEU A 105 9.74 -4.28 -10.36
N VAL A 106 10.66 -3.65 -11.12
CA VAL A 106 12.06 -4.11 -11.24
C VAL A 106 12.72 -4.13 -9.86
N SER A 107 12.62 -3.05 -9.09
CA SER A 107 13.18 -2.98 -7.73
C SER A 107 12.54 -4.01 -6.79
N ALA A 108 11.22 -4.12 -6.77
CA ALA A 108 10.53 -5.12 -5.95
C ALA A 108 10.93 -6.56 -6.31
N GLY A 109 11.08 -6.86 -7.61
CA GLY A 109 11.58 -8.16 -8.09
C GLY A 109 13.05 -8.42 -7.72
N GLY A 110 13.88 -7.37 -7.72
CA GLY A 110 15.25 -7.42 -7.22
C GLY A 110 15.31 -7.76 -5.73
N ILE A 111 14.52 -7.06 -4.92
CA ILE A 111 14.42 -7.31 -3.48
C ILE A 111 13.90 -8.73 -3.20
N ALA A 112 12.87 -9.17 -3.92
CA ALA A 112 12.36 -10.54 -3.83
C ALA A 112 13.46 -11.58 -4.12
N SER A 113 14.21 -11.38 -5.21
CA SER A 113 15.32 -12.26 -5.61
C SER A 113 16.41 -12.33 -4.54
N SER A 114 16.81 -11.19 -3.98
CA SER A 114 17.83 -11.11 -2.92
C SER A 114 17.40 -11.81 -1.63
N ASN A 115 16.10 -11.97 -1.40
CA ASN A 115 15.54 -12.69 -0.27
C ASN A 115 15.19 -14.16 -0.59
N GLY A 116 15.55 -14.67 -1.77
CA GLY A 116 15.30 -16.06 -2.17
C GLY A 116 13.86 -16.33 -2.66
N LEU A 117 13.05 -15.30 -2.87
CA LEU A 117 11.64 -15.39 -3.28
C LEU A 117 11.52 -15.44 -4.81
N THR A 118 12.00 -16.54 -5.40
CA THR A 118 12.14 -16.69 -6.86
C THR A 118 10.82 -16.62 -7.63
N SER A 119 9.75 -17.21 -7.11
CA SER A 119 8.39 -17.14 -7.71
C SER A 119 7.87 -15.70 -7.76
N LEU A 120 8.09 -14.94 -6.68
CA LEU A 120 7.66 -13.55 -6.58
C LEU A 120 8.46 -12.65 -7.53
N ALA A 121 9.76 -12.88 -7.64
CA ALA A 121 10.63 -12.19 -8.59
C ALA A 121 10.26 -12.47 -10.05
N ALA A 122 9.88 -13.71 -10.37
CA ALA A 122 9.41 -14.08 -11.69
C ALA A 122 8.11 -13.37 -12.07
N VAL A 123 7.16 -13.24 -11.12
CA VAL A 123 5.92 -12.50 -11.35
C VAL A 123 6.18 -10.99 -11.49
N ALA A 124 7.07 -10.41 -10.67
CA ALA A 124 7.46 -9.01 -10.86
C ALA A 124 8.08 -8.76 -12.24
N THR A 125 8.90 -9.69 -12.74
CA THR A 125 9.48 -9.64 -14.10
C THR A 125 8.41 -9.73 -15.19
N GLN A 126 7.40 -10.60 -15.02
CA GLN A 126 6.27 -10.66 -15.94
C GLN A 126 5.46 -9.36 -15.92
N ALA A 127 5.16 -8.82 -14.74
CA ALA A 127 4.43 -7.56 -14.60
C ALA A 127 5.18 -6.40 -15.28
N VAL A 128 6.51 -6.36 -15.20
CA VAL A 128 7.34 -5.41 -15.97
C VAL A 128 7.11 -5.57 -17.47
N ALA A 129 7.16 -6.79 -18.01
CA ALA A 129 6.92 -7.03 -19.43
C ALA A 129 5.51 -6.58 -19.87
N THR A 130 4.51 -6.79 -19.02
CA THR A 130 3.13 -6.33 -19.23
C THR A 130 3.02 -4.80 -19.25
N VAL A 131 3.70 -4.10 -18.32
CA VAL A 131 3.77 -2.62 -18.32
C VAL A 131 4.41 -2.09 -19.60
N VAL A 132 5.50 -2.72 -20.07
CA VAL A 132 6.18 -2.34 -21.32
C VAL A 132 5.28 -2.56 -22.53
N ALA A 133 4.45 -3.61 -22.52
CA ALA A 133 3.44 -3.85 -23.55
C ALA A 133 2.27 -2.85 -23.49
N GLY A 134 2.08 -2.15 -22.36
CA GLY A 134 0.95 -1.24 -22.14
C GLY A 134 -0.34 -1.94 -21.75
N ASP A 135 -0.25 -3.22 -21.34
CA ASP A 135 -1.37 -4.07 -20.97
C ASP A 135 -1.62 -4.04 -19.45
N PRO A 136 -2.84 -4.32 -18.97
CA PRO A 136 -3.10 -4.42 -17.53
C PRO A 136 -2.38 -5.63 -16.91
N ILE A 137 -1.81 -5.44 -15.73
CA ILE A 137 -1.16 -6.49 -14.94
C ILE A 137 -2.21 -7.40 -14.30
N ASP A 138 -2.00 -8.71 -14.38
CA ASP A 138 -2.84 -9.68 -13.70
C ASP A 138 -2.56 -9.71 -12.18
N LEU A 139 -3.51 -9.19 -11.40
CA LEU A 139 -3.37 -9.09 -9.94
C LEU A 139 -3.55 -10.45 -9.24
N GLU A 140 -4.26 -11.39 -9.88
CA GLU A 140 -4.44 -12.75 -9.36
C GLU A 140 -3.11 -13.51 -9.36
N ALA A 141 -2.35 -13.48 -10.47
CA ALA A 141 -1.00 -14.04 -10.53
C ALA A 141 -0.05 -13.48 -9.44
N VAL A 142 -0.15 -12.18 -9.13
CA VAL A 142 0.65 -11.55 -8.05
C VAL A 142 0.27 -12.11 -6.68
N ALA A 143 -1.03 -12.26 -6.40
CA ALA A 143 -1.51 -12.82 -5.15
C ALA A 143 -1.10 -14.30 -4.98
N GLU A 144 -1.20 -15.10 -6.03
CA GLU A 144 -0.81 -16.52 -6.01
C GLU A 144 0.68 -16.73 -5.73
N ALA A 145 1.55 -15.91 -6.34
CA ALA A 145 2.99 -15.96 -6.09
C ALA A 145 3.36 -15.55 -4.65
N SER A 146 2.54 -14.72 -4.01
CA SER A 146 2.74 -14.27 -2.63
C SER A 146 2.34 -15.32 -1.59
N GLY A 147 1.46 -16.26 -1.96
CA GLY A 147 1.00 -17.36 -1.11
C GLY A 147 1.73 -18.68 -1.35
N SER A 148 2.62 -18.75 -2.34
CA SER A 148 3.37 -19.97 -2.64
C SER A 148 4.58 -20.11 -1.70
N PRO A 149 4.67 -21.20 -0.91
CA PRO A 149 5.85 -21.44 -0.08
C PRO A 149 7.10 -21.60 -0.96
N ALA A 150 8.17 -20.92 -0.57
CA ALA A 150 9.50 -21.01 -1.20
C ALA A 150 10.14 -22.40 -1.04
#